data_AF-A0A9P5U361-F1
#
_entry.id   AF-A0A9P5U361-F1
#
_cell.length_a   1.000
_cell.length_b   1.000
_cell.length_c   1.000
_cell.angle_alpha   90.00
_cell.angle_beta   90.00
_cell.angle_gamma   90.00
#
_symmetry.space_group_name_H-M   'P 1'
#
loop_
_entity.id
_entity.type
_entity.pdbx_description
1 polymer ?
#
loop_
_entity_poly.entity_id
_entity_poly.type
_entity_poly.pdbx_seq_one_letter_code
_entity_poly.pdbx_strand_id
1 'polypeptide(L)'
;MFSTFVIPSLLFSLARASPMLLSRTVFDPPVTSPNSSTVWTVGETVTATWDTSSLPPANEIPNTFGELTLGFDPAGTDSENPILSLASGFLLSAGNVSFVVPSVETRNDYLVILFGDSGNTSPTFTIEGTD
;
A
#
# COMPACT_ATOMS: atom_id res chain seq x y z
N MET A 1 -19.93 63.18 -42.30
CA MET A 1 -20.84 62.08 -41.92
C MET A 1 -20.62 60.99 -42.95
N PHE A 2 -20.05 59.82 -42.69
CA PHE A 2 -19.98 59.00 -41.46
C PHE A 2 -18.63 58.28 -41.39
N SER A 3 -18.14 58.09 -40.17
CA SER A 3 -16.98 57.25 -39.82
C SER A 3 -17.49 56.11 -38.94
N THR A 4 -17.20 54.86 -39.31
CA THR A 4 -17.15 53.68 -38.40
C THR A 4 -16.61 52.48 -39.19
N PHE A 5 -15.33 52.12 -39.02
CA PHE A 5 -14.76 51.13 -38.07
C PHE A 5 -15.28 49.70 -38.25
N VAL A 6 -14.42 48.86 -38.84
CA VAL A 6 -14.52 47.39 -38.92
C VAL A 6 -14.09 46.81 -37.58
N ILE A 7 -14.96 46.04 -36.93
CA ILE A 7 -14.66 45.35 -35.66
C ILE A 7 -14.01 43.99 -36.01
N PRO A 8 -12.81 43.68 -35.49
CA PRO A 8 -12.19 42.38 -35.72
C PRO A 8 -12.83 41.30 -34.85
N SER A 9 -12.91 40.11 -35.42
CA SER A 9 -13.47 38.88 -34.85
C SER A 9 -12.87 38.53 -33.48
N LEU A 10 -13.73 38.38 -32.45
CA LEU A 10 -13.36 37.65 -31.23
C LEU A 10 -13.53 36.16 -31.48
N LEU A 11 -12.40 35.45 -31.64
CA LEU A 11 -12.34 34.01 -31.50
C LEU A 11 -12.42 33.69 -29.99
N PHE A 12 -13.58 33.25 -29.52
CA PHE A 12 -13.70 32.61 -28.22
C PHE A 12 -13.13 31.19 -28.31
N SER A 13 -11.87 31.01 -27.92
CA SER A 13 -11.35 29.68 -27.61
C SER A 13 -12.05 29.17 -26.35
N LEU A 14 -12.92 28.18 -26.49
CA LEU A 14 -13.33 27.36 -25.34
C LEU A 14 -12.10 26.57 -24.88
N ALA A 15 -11.42 27.06 -23.85
CA ALA A 15 -10.48 26.25 -23.10
C ALA A 15 -11.25 25.06 -22.50
N ARG A 16 -11.06 23.86 -23.08
CA ARG A 16 -11.58 22.62 -22.51
C ARG A 16 -10.70 22.28 -21.30
N ALA A 17 -11.06 22.83 -20.15
CA ALA A 17 -10.61 22.27 -18.88
C ALA A 17 -11.33 20.93 -18.70
N SER A 18 -10.72 19.85 -19.17
CA SER A 18 -11.12 18.52 -18.73
C SER A 18 -10.83 18.47 -17.23
N PRO A 19 -11.84 18.27 -16.35
CA PRO A 19 -11.53 17.96 -14.97
C PRO A 19 -10.69 16.68 -15.00
N MET A 20 -9.41 16.78 -14.62
CA MET A 20 -8.61 15.62 -14.31
C MET A 20 -9.25 15.04 -13.05
N LEU A 21 -10.16 14.09 -13.26
CA LEU A 21 -10.65 13.23 -12.22
C LEU A 21 -9.40 12.50 -11.69
N LEU A 22 -8.78 13.05 -10.65
CA LEU A 22 -7.93 12.27 -9.78
C LEU A 22 -8.84 11.20 -9.18
N SER A 23 -9.02 10.12 -9.92
CA SER A 23 -9.61 8.89 -9.41
C SER A 23 -8.82 8.57 -8.15
N ARG A 24 -9.47 8.63 -6.99
CA ARG A 24 -8.92 8.01 -5.78
C ARG A 24 -8.98 6.51 -6.02
N THR A 25 -8.06 6.02 -6.84
CA THR A 25 -7.91 4.61 -7.13
C THR A 25 -7.56 3.96 -5.82
N VAL A 26 -8.47 3.12 -5.35
CA VAL A 26 -8.25 2.28 -4.19
C VAL A 26 -7.30 1.18 -4.65
N PHE A 27 -6.15 1.04 -4.00
CA PHE A 27 -5.14 0.06 -4.34
C PHE A 27 -5.01 -0.97 -3.21
N ASP A 28 -5.05 -2.24 -3.61
CA ASP A 28 -5.11 -3.37 -2.70
C ASP A 28 -4.05 -4.41 -3.14
N PRO A 29 -2.76 -4.15 -2.88
CA PRO A 29 -1.68 -5.05 -3.30
C PRO A 29 -1.74 -6.34 -2.49
N PRO A 30 -1.95 -7.51 -3.13
CA PRO A 30 -1.95 -8.76 -2.40
C PRO A 30 -0.55 -9.04 -1.86
N VAL A 31 -0.46 -9.31 -0.56
CA VAL A 31 0.78 -9.77 0.08
C VAL A 31 1.14 -11.15 -0.45
N THR A 32 2.38 -11.30 -0.93
CA THR A 32 2.91 -12.56 -1.51
C THR A 32 3.88 -13.28 -0.57
N SER A 33 4.54 -12.54 0.33
CA SER A 33 5.36 -13.06 1.42
C SER A 33 5.20 -12.15 2.64
N PRO A 34 4.98 -12.69 3.85
CA PRO A 34 4.91 -14.10 4.21
C PRO A 34 3.66 -14.81 3.68
N ASN A 35 3.70 -16.13 3.63
CA ASN A 35 2.59 -17.02 3.29
C ASN A 35 2.47 -18.15 4.34
N SER A 36 1.49 -19.05 4.18
CA SER A 36 1.20 -20.10 5.16
C SER A 36 2.31 -21.11 5.42
N SER A 37 3.32 -21.19 4.56
CA SER A 37 4.51 -22.03 4.77
C SER A 37 5.69 -21.26 5.38
N THR A 38 5.54 -19.96 5.63
CA THR A 38 6.62 -19.11 6.12
C THR A 38 6.85 -19.33 7.61
N VAL A 39 8.13 -19.44 7.98
CA VAL A 39 8.60 -19.46 9.34
C VAL A 39 9.69 -18.38 9.45
N TRP A 40 9.51 -17.43 10.35
CA TRP A 40 10.50 -16.41 10.67
C TRP A 40 11.05 -16.64 12.07
N THR A 41 12.35 -16.42 12.25
CA THR A 41 12.97 -16.48 13.57
C THR A 41 13.28 -15.07 14.07
N VAL A 42 13.00 -14.79 15.34
CA VAL A 42 13.28 -13.48 15.95
C VAL A 42 14.74 -13.08 15.77
N GLY A 43 14.96 -11.81 15.41
CA GLY A 43 16.29 -11.24 15.17
C GLY A 43 16.83 -11.45 13.75
N GLU A 44 16.19 -12.26 12.92
CA GLU A 44 16.56 -12.38 11.50
C GLU A 44 16.12 -11.16 10.70
N THR A 45 16.90 -10.83 9.67
CA THR A 45 16.47 -9.87 8.64
C THR A 45 15.65 -10.62 7.60
N VAL A 46 14.37 -10.28 7.49
CA VAL A 46 13.43 -10.88 6.54
C VAL A 46 12.92 -9.83 5.56
N THR A 47 12.23 -10.29 4.52
CA THR A 47 11.62 -9.40 3.52
C THR A 47 10.15 -9.79 3.30
N ALA A 48 9.27 -8.83 3.51
CA ALA A 48 7.88 -8.95 3.09
C ALA A 48 7.75 -8.45 1.64
N THR A 49 6.90 -9.09 0.85
CA THR A 49 6.68 -8.78 -0.57
C THR A 49 5.20 -8.75 -0.90
N TRP A 50 4.84 -7.96 -1.90
CA TRP A 50 3.47 -7.83 -2.40
C TRP A 50 3.46 -7.63 -3.92
N ASP A 51 2.34 -7.95 -4.56
CA ASP A 51 2.20 -7.74 -6.00
C ASP A 51 1.93 -6.26 -6.32
N THR A 52 2.72 -5.70 -7.23
CA THR A 52 2.59 -4.33 -7.73
C THR A 52 2.00 -4.28 -9.13
N SER A 53 1.60 -5.41 -9.73
CA SER A 53 1.13 -5.50 -11.12
C SER A 53 -0.12 -4.66 -11.39
N SER A 54 -0.95 -4.44 -10.37
CA SER A 54 -2.18 -3.64 -10.42
C SER A 54 -1.97 -2.17 -10.05
N LEU A 55 -0.74 -1.74 -9.73
CA LEU A 55 -0.46 -0.33 -9.44
C LEU A 55 -0.66 0.53 -10.69
N PRO A 56 -1.31 1.70 -10.56
CA PRO A 56 -1.32 2.68 -11.63
C PRO A 56 0.10 3.23 -11.88
N PRO A 57 0.35 3.87 -13.03
CA PRO A 57 1.62 4.52 -13.34
C PRO A 57 2.08 5.45 -12.20
N ALA A 58 3.39 5.52 -11.94
CA ALA A 58 3.95 6.24 -10.78
C ALA A 58 3.55 7.74 -10.70
N ASN A 59 3.22 8.37 -11.83
CA ASN A 59 2.72 9.75 -11.90
C ASN A 59 1.25 9.90 -11.46
N GLU A 60 0.55 8.79 -11.21
CA GLU A 60 -0.83 8.70 -10.75
C GLU A 60 -0.93 8.06 -9.35
N ILE A 61 0.19 7.69 -8.74
CA ILE A 61 0.26 7.19 -7.36
C ILE A 61 0.44 8.41 -6.43
N PRO A 62 -0.60 8.89 -5.73
CA PRO A 62 -0.46 10.01 -4.82
C PRO A 62 0.32 9.58 -3.57
N ASN A 63 1.65 9.76 -3.56
CA ASN A 63 2.49 9.68 -2.35
C ASN A 63 2.16 8.51 -1.40
N THR A 64 1.99 7.30 -1.92
CA THR A 64 1.54 6.16 -1.10
C THR A 64 2.75 5.52 -0.42
N PHE A 65 3.18 6.16 0.67
CA PHE A 65 4.02 5.50 1.66
C PHE A 65 3.21 4.40 2.34
N GLY A 66 3.83 3.24 2.50
CA GLY A 66 3.24 2.11 3.20
C GLY A 66 3.66 2.03 4.65
N GLU A 67 2.86 1.31 5.41
CA GLU A 67 3.19 0.78 6.73
C GLU A 67 2.91 -0.72 6.74
N LEU A 68 3.84 -1.50 7.29
CA LEU A 68 3.70 -2.92 7.48
C LEU A 68 3.56 -3.19 8.98
N THR A 69 2.44 -3.77 9.39
CA THR A 69 2.11 -4.04 10.79
C THR A 69 2.01 -5.53 11.03
N LEU A 70 2.54 -6.00 12.16
CA LEU A 70 2.35 -7.36 12.64
C LEU A 70 1.03 -7.45 13.40
N GLY A 71 0.22 -8.45 13.07
CA GLY A 71 -1.01 -8.82 13.76
C GLY A 71 -1.09 -10.33 13.95
N PHE A 72 -2.19 -10.83 14.49
CA PHE A 72 -2.46 -12.26 14.62
C PHE A 72 -3.95 -12.55 14.55
N ASP A 73 -4.32 -13.73 14.06
CA ASP A 73 -5.71 -14.19 14.03
C ASP A 73 -5.92 -15.40 14.95
N PRO A 74 -6.35 -15.17 16.21
CA PRO A 74 -6.54 -16.25 17.15
C PRO A 74 -7.68 -17.15 16.68
N ALA A 75 -7.36 -18.42 16.43
CA ALA A 75 -8.34 -19.45 16.07
C ALA A 75 -9.12 -19.20 14.76
N GLY A 76 -8.57 -18.44 13.81
CA GLY A 76 -9.19 -18.24 12.49
C GLY A 76 -10.51 -17.47 12.57
N THR A 77 -10.53 -16.42 13.38
CA THR A 77 -11.69 -15.57 13.66
C THR A 77 -11.87 -14.43 12.66
N ASP A 78 -11.01 -14.36 11.64
CA ASP A 78 -10.93 -13.25 10.69
C ASP A 78 -10.66 -11.90 11.40
N SER A 79 -9.96 -11.96 12.55
CA SER A 79 -9.57 -10.77 13.33
C SER A 79 -8.07 -10.53 13.21
N GLU A 80 -7.67 -9.32 12.84
CA GLU A 80 -6.27 -9.02 12.53
C GLU A 80 -5.40 -8.77 13.77
N ASN A 81 -5.99 -8.38 14.90
CA ASN A 81 -5.33 -8.07 16.19
C ASN A 81 -3.94 -7.39 16.02
N PRO A 82 -3.88 -6.17 15.46
CA PRO A 82 -2.61 -5.48 15.22
C PRO A 82 -1.84 -5.27 16.52
N ILE A 83 -0.55 -5.60 16.51
CA ILE A 83 0.35 -5.54 17.68
C ILE A 83 1.34 -4.39 17.54
N LEU A 84 2.13 -4.37 16.45
CA LEU A 84 3.25 -3.44 16.31
C LEU A 84 3.64 -3.19 14.84
N SER A 85 4.23 -2.03 14.57
CA SER A 85 4.74 -1.63 13.25
C SER A 85 6.10 -2.26 12.96
N LEU A 86 6.21 -3.03 11.88
CA LEU A 86 7.44 -3.70 11.43
C LEU A 86 8.32 -2.79 10.57
N ALA A 87 7.70 -1.98 9.72
CA ALA A 87 8.36 -1.00 8.87
C ALA A 87 7.35 0.07 8.44
N SER A 88 7.81 1.29 8.19
CA SER A 88 6.97 2.38 7.69
C SER A 88 7.75 3.34 6.81
N GLY A 89 7.04 4.12 6.01
CA GLY A 89 7.65 5.14 5.14
C GLY A 89 8.34 4.58 3.89
N PHE A 90 8.09 3.31 3.55
CA PHE A 90 8.55 2.72 2.30
C PHE A 90 7.56 3.03 1.17
N LEU A 91 8.03 3.02 -0.07
CA LEU A 91 7.15 3.19 -1.23
C LEU A 91 6.39 1.90 -1.51
N LEU A 92 5.06 1.94 -1.65
CA LEU A 92 4.29 0.75 -2.06
C LEU A 92 4.71 0.24 -3.45
N SER A 93 5.20 1.11 -4.34
CA SER A 93 5.71 0.71 -5.65
C SER A 93 7.02 -0.08 -5.59
N ALA A 94 7.68 -0.17 -4.42
CA ALA A 94 8.86 -1.01 -4.26
C ALA A 94 8.51 -2.52 -4.31
N GLY A 95 7.28 -2.91 -3.99
CA GLY A 95 6.85 -4.31 -3.97
C GLY A 95 7.44 -5.14 -2.83
N ASN A 96 8.29 -4.55 -1.99
CA ASN A 96 8.93 -5.22 -0.87
C ASN A 96 9.44 -4.24 0.19
N VAL A 97 9.64 -4.76 1.40
CA VAL A 97 10.36 -4.09 2.49
C VAL A 97 11.08 -5.12 3.35
N SER A 98 12.33 -4.82 3.72
CA SER A 98 13.12 -5.65 4.63
C SER A 98 13.20 -5.03 6.01
N PHE A 99 13.17 -5.87 7.05
CA PHE A 99 13.23 -5.45 8.45
C PHE A 99 13.75 -6.60 9.32
N VAL A 100 14.10 -6.28 10.57
CA VAL A 100 14.50 -7.28 11.57
C VAL A 100 13.26 -7.79 12.29
N VAL A 101 13.09 -9.10 12.39
CA VAL A 101 11.96 -9.72 13.09
C VAL A 101 12.00 -9.30 14.57
N PRO A 102 10.95 -8.63 15.09
CA PRO A 102 10.91 -8.11 16.45
C PRO A 102 10.82 -9.24 17.47
N SER A 103 11.23 -8.98 18.72
CA SER A 103 11.04 -9.95 19.81
C SER A 103 9.55 -10.10 20.14
N VAL A 104 9.00 -11.27 19.83
CA VAL A 104 7.60 -11.65 20.10
C VAL A 104 7.55 -13.10 20.60
N GLU A 105 6.41 -13.50 21.16
CA GLU A 105 6.18 -14.89 21.58
C GLU A 105 6.12 -15.83 20.38
N THR A 106 6.47 -17.11 20.59
CA THR A 106 6.29 -18.14 19.56
C THR A 106 4.81 -18.35 19.26
N ARG A 107 4.39 -18.12 18.00
CA ARG A 107 3.02 -18.40 17.53
C ARG A 107 3.00 -18.81 16.06
N ASN A 108 1.92 -19.47 15.66
CA ASN A 108 1.68 -19.95 14.29
C ASN A 108 0.48 -19.29 13.60
N ASP A 109 -0.06 -18.22 14.20
CA ASP A 109 -1.24 -17.48 13.76
C ASP A 109 -0.93 -16.01 13.49
N TYR A 110 0.35 -15.66 13.30
CA TYR A 110 0.76 -14.30 12.93
C TYR A 110 0.33 -13.97 11.51
N LEU A 111 0.01 -12.71 11.24
CA LEU A 111 -0.22 -12.17 9.90
C LEU A 111 0.43 -10.80 9.79
N VAL A 112 0.73 -10.36 8.58
CA VAL A 112 1.12 -8.97 8.33
C VAL A 112 -0.03 -8.23 7.66
N ILE A 113 -0.17 -6.96 8.03
CA ILE A 113 -1.12 -6.02 7.45
C ILE A 113 -0.31 -4.95 6.72
N LEU A 114 -0.46 -4.89 5.40
CA LEU A 114 0.13 -3.87 4.56
C LEU A 114 -0.87 -2.72 4.40
N PHE A 115 -0.58 -1.60 5.04
CA PHE A 115 -1.34 -0.36 4.93
C PHE A 115 -0.80 0.51 3.80
N GLY A 116 -1.70 0.92 2.91
CA GLY A 116 -1.51 1.96 1.91
C GLY A 116 -2.67 2.95 1.95
N ASP A 117 -3.47 2.98 0.88
CA ASP A 117 -4.81 3.57 0.91
C ASP A 117 -5.88 2.59 1.44
N SER A 118 -5.61 1.28 1.34
CA SER A 118 -6.36 0.14 1.89
C SER A 118 -5.45 -0.77 2.70
N GLY A 119 -6.00 -1.61 3.58
CA GLY A 119 -5.26 -2.62 4.33
C GLY A 119 -5.34 -3.99 3.65
N ASN A 120 -4.20 -4.65 3.41
CA ASN A 120 -4.12 -6.02 2.90
C ASN A 120 -3.49 -6.95 3.92
N THR A 121 -4.07 -8.12 4.12
CA THR A 121 -3.53 -9.14 5.02
C THR A 121 -2.86 -10.27 4.28
N SER A 122 -1.78 -10.79 4.85
CA SER A 122 -1.21 -12.08 4.44
C SER A 122 -2.06 -13.24 4.97
N PRO A 123 -1.88 -14.46 4.44
CA PRO A 123 -2.19 -15.67 5.18
C PRO A 123 -1.48 -15.68 6.54
N THR A 124 -1.99 -16.46 7.49
CA THR A 124 -1.29 -16.67 8.76
C THR A 124 0.01 -17.46 8.55
N PHE A 125 1.01 -17.19 9.38
CA PHE A 125 2.34 -17.80 9.32
C PHE A 125 2.96 -17.91 10.73
N THR A 126 4.12 -18.56 10.81
CA THR A 126 4.81 -18.81 12.10
C THR A 126 5.93 -17.83 12.34
N ILE A 127 6.01 -17.32 13.57
CA ILE A 127 7.22 -16.70 14.12
C ILE A 127 7.71 -17.56 15.29
N GLU A 128 8.95 -18.03 15.18
CA GLU A 128 9.69 -18.66 16.27
C GLU A 128 10.35 -17.58 17.12
N GLY A 129 9.85 -17.43 18.34
CA GLY A 129 10.11 -16.29 19.20
C GLY A 129 10.77 -16.65 20.51
N THR A 130 10.49 -15.84 21.53
CA THR A 130 10.90 -16.12 22.91
C THR A 130 9.75 -16.80 23.65
N ASP A 131 10.00 -17.99 24.20
CA ASP A 131 9.06 -18.72 25.07
C ASP A 131 8.95 -18.11 26.48
#